data_AF-A0A6G1CR03-F1
#
_entry.id   AF-A0A6G1CR03-F1
#
_cell.length_a   1.000
_cell.length_b   1.000
_cell.length_c   1.000
_cell.angle_alpha   90.00
_cell.angle_beta   90.00
_cell.angle_gamma   90.00
#
_symmetry.space_group_name_H-M   'P 1'
#
loop_
_entity.id
_entity.type
_entity.pdbx_description
1 polymer ?
#
loop_
_entity_poly.entity_id
_entity_poly.type
_entity_poly.pdbx_seq_one_letter_code
_entity_poly.pdbx_strand_id
1 'polypeptide(L)' 'MYVSSDQAQIGLLMAMNSMLTGGPYNGRVITVLGINHILEDVREMPIIGGYVQAHTYFVDF' A
#
# COMPACT_ATOMS: atom_id res chain seq x y z
N MET A 1 1.60 6.92 -3.81
CA MET A 1 1.51 7.64 -5.09
C MET A 1 0.63 6.85 -6.04
N TYR A 2 -0.08 7.51 -6.95
CA TYR A 2 -0.79 6.86 -8.05
C TYR A 2 -0.53 7.62 -9.35
N VAL A 3 -0.56 6.93 -10.48
CA VAL A 3 -0.29 7.50 -11.82
C VAL A 3 -1.22 6.87 -12.85
N SER A 4 -1.70 7.64 -13.83
CA SER A 4 -2.42 7.08 -14.99
C SER A 4 -1.52 6.11 -15.76
N SER A 5 -1.97 4.88 -15.95
CA SER A 5 -1.09 3.81 -16.46
C SER A 5 -1.66 3.00 -17.62
N ASP A 6 -2.91 3.25 -18.02
CA ASP A 6 -3.56 2.56 -19.14
C ASP A 6 -4.03 3.59 -20.18
N GLN A 7 -3.83 3.27 -21.47
CA GLN A 7 -4.20 4.12 -22.61
C GLN A 7 -5.58 3.76 -23.20
N ALA A 8 -6.03 2.51 -22.99
CA ALA A 8 -7.30 2.01 -23.50
C ALA A 8 -8.43 2.15 -22.46
N GLN A 9 -8.09 2.08 -21.18
CA GLN A 9 -9.04 2.18 -20.07
C GLN A 9 -8.53 3.13 -18.98
N ILE A 10 -9.40 3.49 -18.03
CA ILE A 10 -8.99 4.31 -16.89
C ILE A 10 -8.30 3.42 -15.85
N GLY A 11 -7.00 3.18 -16.05
CA GLY A 11 -6.14 2.43 -15.15
C GLY A 11 -5.20 3.33 -14.36
N LEU A 12 -5.04 3.03 -13.07
CA LEU A 12 -4.09 3.71 -12.18
C LEU A 12 -3.02 2.74 -11.68
N LEU A 13 -1.74 3.02 -11.91
CA LEU A 13 -0.66 2.34 -11.21
C LEU A 13 -0.62 2.85 -9.77
N MET A 14 -0.87 1.95 -8.83
CA MET A 14 -0.79 2.18 -7.40
C MET A 14 0.61 1.82 -6.93
N ALA A 15 1.32 2.78 -6.34
CA ALA A 15 2.59 2.57 -5.66
C ALA A 15 2.50 3.23 -4.28
N MET A 16 1.98 2.51 -3.30
CA MET A 16 1.65 3.09 -1.99
C MET A 16 1.82 2.12 -0.83
N ASN A 17 1.94 2.71 0.34
CA ASN A 17 1.94 2.02 1.63
C ASN A 17 0.62 2.32 2.34
N SER A 18 -0.03 1.30 2.88
CA SER A 18 -1.26 1.42 3.66
C SER A 18 -0.99 1.03 5.12
N MET A 19 -1.25 1.97 6.04
CA MET A 19 -1.12 1.75 7.47
C MET A 19 -2.37 1.07 8.01
N LEU A 20 -2.20 -0.08 8.64
CA LEU A 20 -3.25 -0.79 9.35
C LEU A 20 -3.40 -0.20 10.76
N THR A 21 -4.63 0.12 11.13
CA THR A 21 -4.96 0.75 12.42
C THR A 21 -5.84 -0.11 13.32
N GLY A 22 -6.30 -1.27 12.83
CA GLY A 22 -7.24 -2.14 13.52
C GLY A 22 -6.56 -3.27 14.30
N GLY A 23 -6.97 -3.43 15.56
CA GLY A 23 -6.72 -4.61 16.38
C GLY A 23 -5.24 -5.03 16.45
N PRO A 24 -4.92 -6.33 16.30
CA PRO A 24 -3.55 -6.86 16.49
C PRO A 24 -2.54 -6.42 15.40
N TYR A 25 -3.02 -5.74 14.36
CA TYR A 25 -2.20 -5.25 13.26
C TYR A 25 -2.03 -3.72 13.28
N ASN A 26 -2.52 -3.04 14.32
CA ASN A 26 -2.30 -1.61 14.48
C ASN A 26 -0.79 -1.31 14.51
N GLY A 27 -0.34 -0.34 13.71
CA GLY A 27 1.08 -0.01 13.59
C GLY A 27 1.80 -0.70 12.43
N ARG A 28 1.13 -1.62 11.71
CA ARG A 28 1.73 -2.35 10.59
C ARG A 28 1.41 -1.69 9.27
N VAL A 29 2.33 -1.83 8.31
CA VAL A 29 2.21 -1.30 6.97
C VAL A 29 2.21 -2.45 5.97
N ILE A 30 1.32 -2.39 4.98
CA ILE A 30 1.40 -3.20 3.76
C ILE A 30 1.76 -2.33 2.57
N THR A 31 2.53 -2.87 1.63
CA THR A 31 2.90 -2.18 0.41
C THR A 31 2.14 -2.77 -0.77
N VAL A 32 1.45 -1.90 -1.50
CA VAL A 32 0.70 -2.22 -2.71
C VAL A 32 1.44 -1.67 -3.92
N LEU A 33 1.73 -2.55 -4.87
CA LEU A 33 2.28 -2.19 -6.17
C LEU A 33 1.54 -2.96 -7.27
N GLY A 34 0.76 -2.25 -8.07
CA GLY A 34 -0.01 -2.86 -9.15
C GLY A 34 -0.96 -1.89 -9.86
N ILE A 35 -1.52 -2.33 -10.98
CA ILE A 35 -2.48 -1.55 -11.76
C ILE A 35 -3.88 -1.74 -11.16
N ASN A 36 -4.64 -0.66 -11.12
CA ASN A 36 -5.98 -0.57 -10.55
C ASN A 36 -6.93 0.01 -11.60
N HIS A 37 -7.71 -0.83 -12.28
CA HIS A 37 -8.75 -0.41 -13.22
C HIS A 37 -9.99 0.03 -12.44
N ILE A 38 -10.10 1.32 -12.16
CA ILE A 38 -11.06 1.83 -11.17
C ILE A 38 -12.53 1.63 -11.53
N LEU A 39 -12.82 1.34 -12.81
CA LEU A 39 -14.17 1.11 -13.32
C LEU A 39 -14.62 -0.36 -13.21
N GLU A 40 -13.74 -1.29 -12.83
CA GLU A 40 -14.09 -2.67 -12.58
C GLU A 40 -14.75 -2.83 -11.19
N ASP A 41 -15.78 -3.68 -11.11
CA ASP A 41 -16.53 -3.96 -9.87
C ASP A 41 -15.66 -4.60 -8.78
N VAL A 42 -14.76 -5.49 -9.17
CA VAL A 42 -13.80 -6.17 -8.28
C VAL A 42 -12.41 -5.91 -8.81
N ARG A 43 -11.50 -5.46 -7.95
CA ARG A 43 -10.15 -5.06 -8.33
C ARG A 43 -9.13 -5.80 -7.50
N GLU A 44 -8.20 -6.47 -8.17
CA GLU A 44 -7.07 -7.12 -7.53
C GLU A 44 -6.00 -6.08 -7.22
N MET A 45 -5.58 -5.98 -5.96
CA MET A 45 -4.50 -5.10 -5.53
C MET A 45 -3.38 -5.93 -4.93
N PRO A 46 -2.28 -6.19 -5.67
CA PRO A 46 -1.19 -7.02 -5.21
C PRO A 46 -0.49 -6.42 -3.99
N ILE A 47 -0.34 -7.23 -2.93
CA ILE A 47 0.49 -6.90 -1.78
C ILE A 47 1.88 -7.48 -2.03
N ILE A 48 2.88 -6.60 -2.18
CA ILE A 48 4.25 -7.01 -2.50
C ILE A 48 5.15 -7.08 -1.26
N GLY A 49 4.66 -6.67 -0.10
CA GLY A 49 5.40 -6.74 1.15
C GLY A 49 4.69 -6.03 2.30
N GLY A 50 5.37 -5.99 3.45
CA GLY A 50 4.91 -5.27 4.61
C GLY A 50 5.99 -5.15 5.68
N TYR A 51 5.84 -4.17 6.56
CA TYR A 51 6.76 -3.92 7.67
C TYR A 51 6.02 -3.39 8.90
N VAL A 52 6.66 -3.50 10.05
CA VAL A 52 6.23 -2.87 11.31
C VAL A 52 6.95 -1.54 11.45
N GLN A 53 6.24 -0.51 11.90
CA GLN A 53 6.89 0.74 12.31
C GLN A 53 7.83 0.46 13.50
N ALA A 54 9.13 0.67 13.30
CA ALA A 54 10.11 0.48 14.36
C ALA A 54 10.01 1.61 15.39
N HIS A 55 9.94 1.25 16.67
CA HIS A 55 10.14 2.19 17.78
C HIS A 55 11.62 2.17 18.15
N THR A 56 12.36 3.19 17.73
CA THR A 56 13.79 3.33 18.04
C THR A 56 13.97 4.17 19.30
N TYR A 57 14.73 3.65 20.27
CA TYR A 57 15.19 4.42 21.42
C TYR A 57 16.66 4.81 21.22
N PHE A 58 17.00 6.03 21.62
CA PHE A 58 18.40 6.41 21.77
C PHE A 58 18.92 5.78 23.07
N VAL A 59 20.12 5.20 23.01
CA VAL A 59 20.83 4.73 24.20
C VAL A 59 21.81 5.83 24.55
N ASP A 60 21.48 6.62 25.56
CA ASP A 60 22.40 7.62 26.09
C ASP A 60 23.53 6.90 26.85
N PHE A 61 24.77 7.24 26.51
CA PHE A 61 26.00 6.75 27.16
C PHE A 61 26.68 7.87 27.94
#